data_AF-A0A2S6GWP7-F1
#
_entry.id   AF-A0A2S6GWP7-F1
#
_cell.length_a   1.000
_cell.length_b   1.000
_cell.length_c   1.000
_cell.angle_alpha   90.00
_cell.angle_beta   90.00
_cell.angle_gamma   90.00
#
_symmetry.space_group_name_H-M   'P 1'
#
loop_
_entity.id
_entity.type
_entity.pdbx_description
1 polymer ?
#
loop_
_entity_poly.entity_id
_entity_poly.type
_entity_poly.pdbx_seq_one_letter_code
_entity_poly.pdbx_strand_id
1 'polypeptide(L)'
;MIGAGLLLGSALLVPGRALLDAQFAVDATAVSRPELMVPTSLAPLTPALGLWALLAGHLLAAAAGVLAVGRAGAVPGSPYDAEFDASPDDRSQRTRGTALLVALVTGAAAAIGLLLAPFSSAEAFLPADDVFTASGFLRYGLLALAVATGVAAAAGAGSTRPAVARGVLLGATLGVLAVTAPQIVAGLVVPRLSLAPGPLLALLAMTVLTVVVWVSNRPETDEADAEVSLESGGLHRAAGVLGLLAGVAALVAAFAANLVYTETGDRFGTYGNRLFIPCGLLVLALAAPLLFRRAADGVRPAFTVVLAAVPLVAASTLDDAFTATAATGAVRVGTGVWFAGLSVLLAAAAAVAAGLAGAAERDDVDVSEREINLALVGPLAAAGLFAIGAFGLPAVKAPGLVPPGIWTEFRLASWGLLLAALAVVAAVALAALSRPGRAGALLLGAAGLVGVRVLEFPLTSGRVDGATPGQAMWVALACVAALVVATMVAVGRARA
;
A
#
# COMPACT_ATOMS: atom_id res chain seq x y z
N MET A 1 24.44 2.31 11.39
CA MET A 1 22.98 2.14 11.56
C MET A 1 22.10 3.15 10.81
N ILE A 2 22.27 4.45 11.00
CA ILE A 2 21.50 5.47 10.26
C ILE A 2 21.62 5.27 8.74
N GLY A 3 22.81 4.90 8.24
CA GLY A 3 23.04 4.60 6.83
C GLY A 3 22.17 3.46 6.28
N ALA A 4 22.01 2.35 7.01
CA ALA A 4 21.15 1.23 6.56
C ALA A 4 19.67 1.63 6.55
N GLY A 5 19.21 2.35 7.59
CA GLY A 5 17.87 2.92 7.61
C GLY A 5 17.66 3.91 6.46
N LEU A 6 18.64 4.75 6.15
CA LEU A 6 18.60 5.73 5.07
C LEU A 6 18.49 5.05 3.70
N LEU A 7 19.28 4.01 3.45
CA LEU A 7 19.16 3.20 2.24
C LEU A 7 17.78 2.54 2.15
N LEU A 8 17.28 1.96 3.23
CA LEU A 8 15.95 1.34 3.26
C LEU A 8 14.83 2.35 2.96
N GLY A 9 14.85 3.49 3.65
CA GLY A 9 13.85 4.55 3.46
C GLY A 9 13.85 5.15 2.06
N SER A 10 15.04 5.38 1.49
CA SER A 10 15.16 5.90 0.12
C SER A 10 14.75 4.85 -0.93
N ALA A 11 15.10 3.57 -0.71
CA ALA A 11 14.78 2.48 -1.61
C ALA A 11 13.28 2.18 -1.70
N LEU A 12 12.50 2.45 -0.65
CA LEU A 12 11.05 2.29 -0.68
C LEU A 12 10.37 3.12 -1.78
N LEU A 13 10.92 4.30 -2.09
CA LEU A 13 10.36 5.20 -3.11
C LEU A 13 10.85 4.88 -4.53
N VAL A 14 11.90 4.07 -4.67
CA VAL A 14 12.54 3.77 -5.96
C VAL A 14 11.58 3.18 -6.99
N PRO A 15 10.70 2.20 -6.68
CA PRO A 15 9.78 1.65 -7.67
C PRO A 15 8.87 2.72 -8.28
N GLY A 16 8.35 3.65 -7.47
CA GLY A 16 7.53 4.74 -7.97
C GLY A 16 8.31 5.70 -8.86
N ARG A 17 9.54 6.06 -8.47
CA ARG A 17 10.43 6.90 -9.29
C ARG A 17 10.82 6.24 -10.60
N ALA A 18 11.13 4.95 -10.57
CA ALA A 18 11.48 4.17 -11.75
C ALA A 18 10.32 4.12 -12.74
N LEU A 19 9.07 4.03 -12.27
CA LEU A 19 7.87 4.10 -13.12
C LEU A 19 7.68 5.49 -13.72
N LEU A 20 7.86 6.57 -12.94
CA LEU A 20 7.83 7.94 -13.47
C LEU A 20 8.85 8.12 -14.61
N ASP A 21 10.08 7.67 -14.40
CA ASP A 21 11.14 7.82 -15.39
C ASP A 21 10.99 6.82 -16.57
N ALA A 22 10.41 5.64 -16.35
CA ALA A 22 10.10 4.69 -17.42
C ALA A 22 9.07 5.24 -18.42
N GLN A 23 8.28 6.25 -18.03
CA GLN A 23 7.37 6.95 -18.95
C GLN A 23 8.12 7.55 -20.15
N PHE A 24 9.39 7.97 -20.00
CA PHE A 24 10.21 8.44 -21.12
C PHE A 24 10.40 7.39 -22.23
N ALA A 25 10.29 6.10 -21.91
CA ALA A 25 10.40 5.03 -22.91
C ALA A 25 9.12 4.86 -23.74
N VAL A 26 7.98 5.33 -23.24
CA VAL A 26 6.66 5.18 -23.87
C VAL A 26 6.25 6.48 -24.55
N ASP A 27 6.25 7.57 -23.79
CA ASP A 27 5.91 8.90 -24.26
C ASP A 27 6.64 9.96 -23.43
N ALA A 28 7.76 10.44 -23.97
CA ALA A 28 8.56 11.47 -23.35
C ALA A 28 7.86 12.84 -23.29
N THR A 29 6.85 13.09 -24.12
CA THR A 29 6.12 14.38 -24.12
C THR A 29 5.14 14.49 -22.95
N ALA A 30 4.73 13.36 -22.37
CA ALA A 30 3.91 13.30 -21.17
C ALA A 30 4.71 13.51 -19.86
N VAL A 31 6.05 13.61 -19.91
CA VAL A 31 6.88 13.68 -18.71
C VAL A 31 7.25 15.12 -18.33
N SER A 32 6.78 15.55 -17.16
CA SER A 32 6.99 16.90 -16.60
C SER A 32 8.35 17.06 -15.88
N ARG A 33 9.47 16.78 -16.58
CA ARG A 33 10.83 16.84 -16.00
C ARG A 33 11.78 17.76 -16.78
N PRO A 34 11.60 19.10 -16.68
CA PRO A 34 12.39 20.07 -17.44
C PRO A 34 13.89 20.04 -17.14
N GLU A 35 14.30 19.51 -15.98
CA GLU A 35 15.70 19.30 -15.62
C GLU A 35 16.37 18.16 -16.39
N LEU A 36 15.59 17.28 -17.03
CA LEU A 36 16.10 16.22 -17.90
C LEU A 36 15.90 16.55 -19.38
N MET A 37 14.73 17.07 -19.72
CA MET A 37 14.35 17.28 -21.11
C MET A 37 13.23 18.32 -21.23
N VAL A 38 13.34 19.22 -22.20
CA VAL A 38 12.26 20.13 -22.60
C VAL A 38 11.98 19.90 -24.09
N PRO A 39 10.83 19.30 -24.46
CA PRO A 39 10.48 19.14 -25.87
C PRO A 39 10.33 20.50 -26.56
N THR A 40 10.86 20.61 -27.78
CA THR A 40 10.67 21.80 -28.65
C THR A 40 9.78 21.51 -29.85
N SER A 41 9.34 20.26 -30.01
CA SER A 41 8.42 19.82 -31.05
C SER A 41 7.62 18.62 -30.55
N LEU A 42 6.49 18.32 -31.22
CA LEU A 42 5.70 17.12 -30.99
C LEU A 42 6.20 15.91 -31.78
N ALA A 43 7.40 16.00 -32.38
CA ALA A 43 7.99 14.86 -33.07
C ALA A 43 8.26 13.73 -32.06
N PRO A 44 8.03 12.46 -32.41
CA PRO A 44 8.31 11.34 -31.53
C PRO A 44 9.77 11.35 -31.06
N LEU A 45 9.97 11.35 -29.75
CA LEU A 45 11.30 11.32 -29.14
C LEU A 45 11.68 9.87 -28.85
N THR A 46 12.93 9.51 -29.15
CA THR A 46 13.45 8.16 -28.92
C THR A 46 14.30 8.12 -27.65
N PRO A 47 14.22 7.02 -26.87
CA PRO A 47 15.05 6.86 -25.68
C PRO A 47 16.54 6.87 -25.99
N ALA A 48 17.29 7.73 -25.30
CA ALA A 48 18.75 7.77 -25.36
C ALA A 48 19.41 6.94 -24.24
N LEU A 49 20.73 6.73 -24.32
CA LEU A 49 21.52 6.04 -23.29
C LEU A 49 21.33 6.60 -21.88
N GLY A 50 21.05 7.90 -21.76
CA GLY A 50 20.77 8.56 -20.48
C GLY A 50 19.57 7.97 -19.72
N LEU A 51 18.51 7.56 -20.44
CA LEU A 51 17.35 6.91 -19.80
C LEU A 51 17.74 5.57 -19.18
N TRP A 52 18.49 4.75 -19.92
CA TRP A 52 18.91 3.44 -19.44
C TRP A 52 19.86 3.54 -18.24
N ALA A 53 20.76 4.53 -18.25
CA ALA A 53 21.60 4.83 -17.10
C ALA A 53 20.79 5.25 -15.86
N LEU A 54 19.74 6.08 -16.05
CA LEU A 54 18.83 6.48 -14.98
C LEU A 54 18.07 5.29 -14.39
N LEU A 55 17.50 4.41 -15.24
CA LEU A 55 16.82 3.19 -14.81
C LEU A 55 17.77 2.22 -14.10
N ALA A 56 19.01 2.07 -14.58
CA ALA A 56 20.04 1.29 -13.90
C ALA A 56 20.38 1.86 -12.52
N GLY A 57 20.43 3.19 -12.37
CA GLY A 57 20.57 3.86 -11.08
C GLY A 57 19.47 3.50 -10.09
N HIS A 58 18.21 3.46 -10.55
CA HIS A 58 17.09 2.98 -9.73
C HIS A 58 17.27 1.52 -9.32
N LEU A 59 17.67 0.63 -10.23
CA LEU A 59 17.92 -0.78 -9.89
C LEU A 59 19.02 -0.95 -8.83
N LEU A 60 20.11 -0.18 -8.93
CA LEU A 60 21.18 -0.18 -7.95
C LEU A 60 20.71 0.35 -6.59
N ALA A 61 19.90 1.40 -6.56
CA ALA A 61 19.31 1.93 -5.33
C ALA A 61 18.35 0.92 -4.67
N ALA A 62 17.53 0.21 -5.46
CA ALA A 62 16.69 -0.87 -4.96
C ALA A 62 17.51 -2.01 -4.37
N ALA A 63 18.58 -2.44 -5.06
CA ALA A 63 19.49 -3.48 -4.57
C ALA A 63 20.16 -3.08 -3.25
N ALA A 64 20.63 -1.83 -3.16
CA ALA A 64 21.20 -1.29 -1.91
C ALA A 64 20.18 -1.30 -0.76
N GLY A 65 18.92 -0.97 -1.03
CA GLY A 65 17.83 -1.07 -0.08
C GLY A 65 17.58 -2.50 0.40
N VAL A 66 17.50 -3.46 -0.51
CA VAL A 66 17.30 -4.90 -0.19
C VAL A 66 18.43 -5.41 0.70
N LEU A 67 19.68 -5.08 0.37
CA LEU A 67 20.84 -5.43 1.19
C LEU A 67 20.79 -4.77 2.58
N ALA A 68 20.25 -3.55 2.66
CA ALA A 68 20.09 -2.83 3.92
C ALA A 68 18.97 -3.37 4.82
N VAL A 69 17.95 -4.05 4.27
CA VAL A 69 16.85 -4.66 5.06
C VAL A 69 17.40 -5.59 6.13
N GLY A 70 18.33 -6.47 5.77
CA GLY A 70 18.92 -7.45 6.70
C GLY A 70 19.67 -6.80 7.86
N ARG A 71 20.30 -5.65 7.64
CA ARG A 71 20.98 -4.89 8.70
C ARG A 71 20.03 -4.02 9.52
N ALA A 72 19.00 -3.44 8.90
CA ALA A 72 18.00 -2.64 9.61
C ALA A 72 17.09 -3.49 10.51
N GLY A 73 16.83 -4.74 10.10
CA GLY A 73 16.02 -5.73 10.82
C GLY A 73 16.84 -6.84 11.49
N ALA A 74 18.09 -6.57 11.87
CA ALA A 74 18.96 -7.58 12.47
C ALA A 74 18.31 -8.18 13.74
N VAL A 75 18.25 -9.51 13.78
CA VAL A 75 17.69 -10.32 14.87
C VAL A 75 18.61 -10.25 16.09
N PRO A 76 18.07 -10.12 17.31
CA PRO A 76 18.86 -10.14 18.54
C PRO A 76 19.88 -11.29 18.60
N GLY A 77 21.12 -10.99 18.96
CA GLY A 77 22.21 -11.97 19.06
C GLY A 77 22.85 -12.40 17.72
N SER A 78 22.41 -11.86 16.58
CA SER A 78 23.12 -12.05 15.31
C SER A 78 24.45 -11.26 15.27
N PRO A 79 25.41 -11.61 14.39
CA PRO A 79 26.63 -10.83 14.22
C PRO A 79 26.35 -9.37 13.83
N TYR A 80 25.22 -9.14 13.14
CA TYR A 80 24.76 -7.80 12.84
C TYR A 80 24.27 -7.09 14.10
N ASP A 81 23.54 -7.77 15.00
CA ASP A 81 23.04 -7.23 16.27
C ASP A 81 24.16 -6.79 17.22
N ALA A 82 25.30 -7.47 17.18
CA ALA A 82 26.50 -7.05 17.91
C ALA A 82 27.11 -5.73 17.40
N GLU A 83 26.76 -5.26 16.18
CA GLU A 83 27.16 -3.94 15.66
C GLU A 83 26.27 -2.80 16.20
N PHE A 84 25.32 -3.06 17.11
CA PHE A 84 24.36 -2.08 17.63
C PHE A 84 24.75 -1.58 19.03
N ASP A 85 25.10 -0.29 19.12
CA ASP A 85 25.38 0.38 20.40
C ASP A 85 24.11 0.73 21.22
N ALA A 86 22.91 0.51 20.65
CA ALA A 86 21.63 0.95 21.22
C ALA A 86 20.68 -0.23 21.41
N SER A 87 20.08 -0.35 22.60
CA SER A 87 19.13 -1.41 22.91
C SER A 87 17.82 -1.19 22.12
N PRO A 88 17.15 -2.25 21.64
CA PRO A 88 15.82 -2.13 21.02
C PRO A 88 14.77 -1.43 21.90
N ASP A 89 15.01 -1.29 23.20
CA ASP A 89 14.10 -0.66 24.17
C ASP A 89 14.36 0.81 24.49
N ASP A 90 15.35 1.44 23.84
CA ASP A 90 15.71 2.85 24.07
C ASP A 90 14.62 3.86 23.68
N ARG A 91 13.45 3.39 23.21
CA ARG A 91 12.34 4.23 22.78
C ARG A 91 11.03 3.84 23.45
N SER A 92 10.54 4.73 24.33
CA SER A 92 9.28 4.56 25.04
C SER A 92 8.08 4.32 24.11
N GLN A 93 7.13 3.49 24.57
CA GLN A 93 5.89 3.21 23.82
C GLN A 93 5.08 4.47 23.54
N ARG A 94 5.05 5.42 24.48
CA ARG A 94 4.31 6.68 24.36
C ARG A 94 4.86 7.52 23.21
N THR A 95 6.18 7.70 23.15
CA THR A 95 6.86 8.43 22.08
C THR A 95 6.66 7.76 20.71
N ARG A 96 6.64 6.44 20.67
CA ARG A 96 6.37 5.67 19.45
C ARG A 96 4.93 5.84 18.97
N GLY A 97 3.96 5.76 19.89
CA GLY A 97 2.55 5.98 19.59
C GLY A 97 2.26 7.38 19.07
N THR A 98 2.82 8.42 19.70
CA THR A 98 2.68 9.80 19.22
C THR A 98 3.38 10.00 17.88
N ALA A 99 4.58 9.45 17.70
CA ALA A 99 5.28 9.52 16.42
C ALA A 99 4.50 8.85 15.29
N LEU A 100 3.85 7.71 15.56
CA LEU A 100 2.98 7.04 14.59
C LEU A 100 1.78 7.90 14.21
N LEU A 101 1.10 8.52 15.18
CA LEU A 101 -0.02 9.43 14.89
C LEU A 101 0.43 10.61 14.01
N VAL A 102 1.56 11.24 14.36
CA VAL A 102 2.14 12.31 13.54
C VAL A 102 2.47 11.78 12.14
N ALA A 103 3.09 10.60 12.04
CA ALA A 103 3.47 9.98 10.78
C ALA A 103 2.28 9.68 9.87
N LEU A 104 1.11 9.40 10.42
CA LEU A 104 -0.09 9.21 9.62
C LEU A 104 -0.57 10.52 9.01
N VAL A 105 -0.63 11.58 9.81
CA VAL A 105 -1.08 12.89 9.35
C VAL A 105 -0.10 13.44 8.32
N THR A 106 1.19 13.45 8.65
CA THR A 106 2.23 13.99 7.77
C THR A 106 2.48 13.07 6.57
N GLY A 107 2.43 11.74 6.75
CA GLY A 107 2.58 10.78 5.66
C GLY A 107 1.41 10.84 4.67
N ALA A 108 0.18 11.00 5.16
CA ALA A 108 -0.99 11.24 4.29
C ALA A 108 -0.91 12.58 3.58
N ALA A 109 -0.54 13.66 4.28
CA ALA A 109 -0.31 14.97 3.66
C ALA A 109 0.78 14.88 2.58
N ALA A 110 1.85 14.13 2.84
CA ALA A 110 2.93 13.96 1.89
C ALA A 110 2.52 13.17 0.65
N ALA A 111 1.79 12.06 0.87
CA ALA A 111 1.19 11.26 -0.18
C ALA A 111 0.25 12.11 -1.06
N ILE A 112 -0.64 12.91 -0.46
CA ILE A 112 -1.51 13.84 -1.19
C ILE A 112 -0.68 14.84 -1.99
N GLY A 113 0.34 15.45 -1.39
CA GLY A 113 1.22 16.40 -2.07
C GLY A 113 1.89 15.81 -3.31
N LEU A 114 2.30 14.54 -3.26
CA LEU A 114 2.89 13.80 -4.39
C LEU A 114 1.89 13.45 -5.50
N LEU A 115 0.58 13.44 -5.21
CA LEU A 115 -0.47 13.17 -6.21
C LEU A 115 -0.97 14.44 -6.91
N LEU A 116 -0.65 15.61 -6.37
CA LEU A 116 -0.98 16.90 -6.97
C LEU A 116 0.01 17.26 -8.07
N ALA A 117 -0.39 18.20 -8.94
CA ALA A 117 0.44 18.68 -10.03
C ALA A 117 1.83 19.16 -9.53
N PRO A 118 2.91 18.82 -10.26
CA PRO A 118 4.28 19.15 -9.85
C PRO A 118 4.58 20.66 -9.92
N PHE A 119 3.92 21.38 -10.82
CA PHE A 119 3.95 22.83 -10.96
C PHE A 119 2.66 23.26 -11.68
N SER A 120 2.47 24.55 -11.93
CA SER A 120 1.48 24.98 -12.92
C SER A 120 2.22 25.41 -14.18
N SER A 121 1.70 25.02 -15.34
CA SER A 121 2.34 25.28 -16.63
C SER A 121 1.41 26.10 -17.53
N ALA A 122 1.97 27.16 -18.12
CA ALA A 122 1.36 27.87 -19.25
C ALA A 122 1.97 27.43 -20.59
N GLU A 123 2.80 26.39 -20.60
CA GLU A 123 3.51 25.89 -21.78
C GLU A 123 2.97 24.54 -22.23
N ALA A 124 2.60 24.43 -23.51
CA ALA A 124 1.96 23.23 -24.06
C ALA A 124 2.92 22.04 -24.15
N PHE A 125 4.22 22.29 -24.23
CA PHE A 125 5.25 21.25 -24.28
C PHE A 125 5.67 20.70 -22.91
N LEU A 126 5.20 21.31 -21.82
CA LEU A 126 5.49 20.88 -20.45
C LEU A 126 4.16 20.72 -19.70
N PRO A 127 3.41 19.63 -19.94
CA PRO A 127 2.20 19.37 -19.20
C PRO A 127 2.54 19.27 -17.71
N ALA A 128 1.63 19.72 -16.84
CA ALA A 128 1.81 19.66 -15.39
C ALA A 128 0.74 18.76 -14.79
N ASP A 129 0.81 17.48 -15.17
CA ASP A 129 -0.23 16.52 -14.87
C ASP A 129 -0.25 16.14 -13.38
N ASP A 130 -1.45 16.09 -12.81
CA ASP A 130 -1.70 15.46 -11.52
C ASP A 130 -2.05 13.97 -11.72
N VAL A 131 -2.31 13.23 -10.65
CA VAL A 131 -2.64 11.81 -10.77
C VAL A 131 -3.89 11.52 -11.62
N PHE A 132 -4.83 12.46 -11.72
CA PHE A 132 -6.08 12.30 -12.46
C PHE A 132 -5.91 12.55 -13.95
N THR A 133 -5.05 13.50 -14.33
CA THR A 133 -4.77 13.80 -15.74
C THR A 133 -3.63 12.94 -16.29
N ALA A 134 -2.67 12.55 -15.46
CA ALA A 134 -1.55 11.68 -15.84
C ALA A 134 -2.05 10.34 -16.40
N SER A 135 -1.31 9.77 -17.36
CA SER A 135 -1.61 8.47 -17.98
C SER A 135 -0.44 7.50 -17.88
N GLY A 136 -0.67 6.22 -18.21
CA GLY A 136 0.39 5.21 -18.32
C GLY A 136 1.22 5.03 -17.05
N PHE A 137 2.55 4.93 -17.22
CA PHE A 137 3.49 4.71 -16.12
C PHE A 137 3.59 5.92 -15.19
N LEU A 138 3.31 7.13 -15.68
CA LEU A 138 3.32 8.34 -14.85
C LEU A 138 2.31 8.21 -13.71
N ARG A 139 1.06 7.85 -14.01
CA ARG A 139 0.01 7.66 -12.99
C ARG A 139 0.39 6.59 -11.97
N TYR A 140 0.87 5.44 -12.43
CA TYR A 140 1.28 4.34 -11.54
C TYR A 140 2.48 4.73 -10.67
N GLY A 141 3.43 5.50 -11.22
CA GLY A 141 4.56 6.04 -10.47
C GLY A 141 4.13 6.99 -9.35
N LEU A 142 3.20 7.91 -9.61
CA LEU A 142 2.65 8.83 -8.60
C LEU A 142 1.93 8.07 -7.47
N LEU A 143 1.07 7.11 -7.82
CA LEU A 143 0.38 6.27 -6.84
C LEU A 143 1.34 5.42 -6.01
N ALA A 144 2.35 4.81 -6.65
CA ALA A 144 3.36 4.03 -5.96
C ALA A 144 4.20 4.89 -5.00
N LEU A 145 4.58 6.11 -5.41
CA LEU A 145 5.27 7.07 -4.55
C LEU A 145 4.44 7.49 -3.34
N ALA A 146 3.16 7.78 -3.54
CA ALA A 146 2.25 8.16 -2.47
C ALA A 146 2.14 7.05 -1.41
N VAL A 147 1.92 5.80 -1.83
CA VAL A 147 1.86 4.64 -0.94
C VAL A 147 3.21 4.39 -0.26
N ALA A 148 4.31 4.39 -1.02
CA ALA A 148 5.65 4.17 -0.49
C ALA A 148 6.03 5.20 0.58
N THR A 149 5.67 6.47 0.37
CA THR A 149 5.91 7.55 1.32
C THR A 149 5.14 7.35 2.62
N GLY A 150 3.85 6.99 2.53
CA GLY A 150 3.04 6.66 3.71
C GLY A 150 3.57 5.44 4.48
N VAL A 151 3.99 4.39 3.74
CA VAL A 151 4.61 3.18 4.31
C VAL A 151 5.93 3.52 5.00
N ALA A 152 6.80 4.31 4.37
CA ALA A 152 8.08 4.71 4.95
C ALA A 152 7.89 5.57 6.21
N ALA A 153 6.91 6.48 6.21
CA ALA A 153 6.53 7.27 7.37
C ALA A 153 6.09 6.37 8.53
N ALA A 154 5.17 5.43 8.29
CA ALA A 154 4.68 4.51 9.31
C ALA A 154 5.77 3.55 9.82
N ALA A 155 6.57 2.97 8.92
CA ALA A 155 7.66 2.05 9.27
C ALA A 155 8.76 2.75 10.09
N GLY A 156 9.18 3.94 9.66
CA GLY A 156 10.18 4.73 10.37
C GLY A 156 9.67 5.18 11.75
N ALA A 157 8.45 5.71 11.83
CA ALA A 157 7.88 6.15 13.09
C ALA A 157 7.58 4.99 14.06
N GLY A 158 7.17 3.82 13.54
CA GLY A 158 6.88 2.62 14.31
C GLY A 158 8.09 1.80 14.74
N SER A 159 9.29 2.14 14.26
CA SER A 159 10.52 1.42 14.60
C SER A 159 10.87 1.57 16.09
N THR A 160 11.30 0.45 16.68
CA THR A 160 11.79 0.32 18.06
C THR A 160 13.12 1.03 18.25
N ARG A 161 14.05 0.83 17.32
CA ARG A 161 15.41 1.37 17.37
C ARG A 161 15.46 2.83 16.88
N PRO A 162 15.89 3.80 17.71
CA PRO A 162 15.96 5.21 17.34
C PRO A 162 16.78 5.49 16.08
N ALA A 163 17.91 4.79 15.89
CA ALA A 163 18.78 4.97 14.74
C ALA A 163 18.13 4.50 13.42
N VAL A 164 17.35 3.42 13.46
CA VAL A 164 16.60 2.91 12.30
C VAL A 164 15.45 3.86 11.98
N ALA A 165 14.69 4.31 12.99
CA ALA A 165 13.64 5.30 12.82
C ALA A 165 14.14 6.57 12.12
N ARG A 166 15.24 7.15 12.63
CA ARG A 166 15.89 8.34 12.04
C ARG A 166 16.39 8.07 10.63
N GLY A 167 17.07 6.94 10.42
CA GLY A 167 17.59 6.57 9.11
C GLY A 167 16.48 6.44 8.07
N VAL A 168 15.44 5.65 8.34
CA VAL A 168 14.32 5.40 7.41
C VAL A 168 13.61 6.70 7.06
N LEU A 169 13.31 7.55 8.04
CA LEU A 169 12.62 8.83 7.77
C LEU A 169 13.51 9.82 7.03
N LEU A 170 14.80 9.90 7.35
CA LEU A 170 15.75 10.72 6.62
C LEU A 170 15.88 10.25 5.16
N GLY A 171 16.03 8.93 4.95
CA GLY A 171 16.09 8.34 3.61
C GLY A 171 14.83 8.57 2.80
N ALA A 172 13.65 8.40 3.41
CA ALA A 172 12.37 8.68 2.76
C ALA A 172 12.21 10.17 2.43
N THR A 173 12.61 11.06 3.33
CA THR A 173 12.58 12.52 3.10
C THR A 173 13.52 12.91 1.97
N LEU A 174 14.72 12.33 1.89
CA LEU A 174 15.63 12.53 0.76
C LEU A 174 15.06 11.95 -0.54
N GLY A 175 14.35 10.83 -0.47
CA GLY A 175 13.62 10.25 -1.61
C GLY A 175 12.53 11.20 -2.13
N VAL A 176 11.72 11.77 -1.23
CA VAL A 176 10.71 12.78 -1.58
C VAL A 176 11.38 14.05 -2.12
N LEU A 177 12.41 14.56 -1.46
CA LEU A 177 13.19 15.71 -1.91
C LEU A 177 13.75 15.50 -3.32
N ALA A 178 14.26 14.31 -3.63
CA ALA A 178 14.81 14.01 -4.95
C ALA A 178 13.75 13.98 -6.07
N VAL A 179 12.46 13.90 -5.73
CA VAL A 179 11.33 14.04 -6.66
C VAL A 179 10.82 15.48 -6.68
N THR A 180 10.68 16.12 -5.52
CA THR A 180 10.03 17.42 -5.39
C THR A 180 10.97 18.61 -5.61
N ALA A 181 12.27 18.48 -5.32
CA ALA A 181 13.22 19.57 -5.51
C ALA A 181 13.31 20.04 -6.96
N PRO A 182 13.44 19.16 -7.97
CA PRO A 182 13.42 19.61 -9.37
C PRO A 182 12.12 20.32 -9.75
N GLN A 183 10.98 19.85 -9.24
CA GLN A 183 9.66 20.44 -9.48
C GLN A 183 9.55 21.86 -8.88
N ILE A 184 10.02 22.03 -7.64
CA ILE A 184 10.06 23.33 -6.95
C ILE A 184 10.98 24.30 -7.69
N VAL A 185 12.19 23.86 -8.04
CA VAL A 185 13.16 24.68 -8.78
C VAL A 185 12.61 25.06 -10.16
N ALA A 186 11.95 24.14 -10.85
CA ALA A 186 11.31 24.42 -12.13
C ALA A 186 10.25 25.52 -12.02
N GLY A 187 9.35 25.42 -11.03
CA GLY A 187 8.32 26.43 -10.79
C GLY A 187 8.84 27.80 -10.31
N LEU A 188 10.11 27.91 -9.94
CA LEU A 188 10.77 29.16 -9.52
C LEU A 188 11.65 29.78 -10.61
N VAL A 189 12.31 28.96 -11.42
CA VAL A 189 13.38 29.40 -12.33
C VAL A 189 12.98 29.33 -13.80
N VAL A 190 12.12 28.37 -14.19
CA VAL A 190 11.77 28.18 -15.60
C VAL A 190 10.66 29.16 -15.98
N PRO A 191 10.85 30.00 -17.03
CA PRO A 191 9.81 30.89 -17.51
C PRO A 191 8.55 30.11 -17.88
N ARG A 192 7.37 30.68 -17.57
CA ARG A 192 6.04 30.08 -17.82
C ARG A 192 5.66 28.89 -16.93
N LEU A 193 6.53 28.48 -16.01
CA LEU A 193 6.16 27.59 -14.92
C LEU A 193 5.97 28.41 -13.64
N SER A 194 5.01 28.00 -12.82
CA SER A 194 4.82 28.57 -11.48
C SER A 194 4.74 27.48 -10.43
N LEU A 195 5.16 27.81 -9.21
CA LEU A 195 5.17 26.90 -8.08
C LEU A 195 3.78 26.37 -7.75
N ALA A 196 3.63 25.04 -7.68
CA ALA A 196 2.41 24.38 -7.20
C ALA A 196 2.52 24.00 -5.72
N PRO A 197 1.37 23.87 -5.01
CA PRO A 197 1.37 23.49 -3.60
C PRO A 197 1.79 22.03 -3.35
N GLY A 198 1.66 21.14 -4.35
CA GLY A 198 1.90 19.70 -4.20
C GLY A 198 3.31 19.35 -3.69
N PRO A 199 4.38 19.71 -4.42
CA PRO A 199 5.75 19.43 -4.01
C PRO A 199 6.13 20.03 -2.66
N LEU A 200 5.62 21.24 -2.36
CA LEU A 200 5.84 21.93 -1.09
C LEU A 200 5.21 21.17 0.07
N LEU A 201 3.94 20.77 -0.07
CA LEU A 201 3.22 20.00 0.92
C LEU A 201 3.92 18.66 1.20
N ALA A 202 4.33 17.97 0.13
CA ALA A 202 5.05 16.70 0.22
C ALA A 202 6.36 16.81 1.00
N LEU A 203 7.20 17.77 0.62
CA LEU A 203 8.50 17.97 1.25
C LEU A 203 8.36 18.48 2.69
N LEU A 204 7.49 19.45 2.93
CA LEU A 204 7.27 20.03 4.25
C LEU A 204 6.77 18.97 5.24
N ALA A 205 5.77 18.18 4.85
CA ALA A 205 5.19 17.16 5.73
C ALA A 205 6.22 16.09 6.13
N MET A 206 7.03 15.58 5.18
CA MET A 206 8.08 14.61 5.48
C MET A 206 9.23 15.21 6.30
N THR A 207 9.56 16.48 6.06
CA THR A 207 10.58 17.21 6.83
C THR A 207 10.12 17.37 8.29
N VAL A 208 8.86 17.80 8.50
CA VAL A 208 8.27 17.93 9.84
C VAL A 208 8.31 16.59 10.58
N LEU A 209 7.90 15.51 9.93
CA LEU A 209 7.94 14.18 10.54
C LEU A 209 9.37 13.78 10.95
N THR A 210 10.33 13.98 10.04
CA THR A 210 11.73 13.65 10.30
C THR A 210 12.29 14.46 11.47
N VAL A 211 12.00 15.76 11.52
CA VAL A 211 12.42 16.64 12.63
C VAL A 211 11.77 16.22 13.94
N VAL A 212 10.46 15.96 13.96
CA VAL A 212 9.74 15.50 15.15
C VAL A 212 10.36 14.21 15.70
N VAL A 213 10.63 13.22 14.83
CA VAL A 213 11.24 11.96 15.26
C VAL A 213 12.71 12.14 15.65
N TRP A 214 13.44 13.03 14.99
CA TRP A 214 14.83 13.33 15.34
C TRP A 214 14.96 13.91 16.75
N VAL A 215 14.11 14.91 17.06
CA VAL A 215 14.08 15.62 18.34
C VAL A 215 13.51 14.75 19.45
N SER A 216 12.45 13.99 19.19
CA SER A 216 11.79 13.15 20.21
C SER A 216 12.57 11.91 20.61
N ASN A 217 13.61 11.53 19.84
CA ASN A 217 14.43 10.33 20.09
C ASN A 217 15.80 10.66 20.72
N ARG A 218 15.94 11.79 21.42
CA ARG A 218 17.19 12.08 22.15
C ARG A 218 17.33 11.09 23.31
N PRO A 219 18.53 10.53 23.57
CA PRO A 219 18.73 9.67 24.72
C PRO A 219 18.46 10.49 25.98
N GLU A 220 17.45 10.10 26.75
CA GLU A 220 17.32 10.60 28.13
C GLU A 220 18.50 10.03 28.93
N THR A 221 19.15 10.90 29.69
CA THR A 221 20.23 10.53 30.61
C THR A 221 19.56 9.92 31.84
N ASP A 222 20.00 8.73 32.26
CA ASP A 222 19.44 7.88 33.30
C ASP A 222 18.71 8.58 34.46
N GLU A 223 17.46 8.17 34.73
CA GLU A 223 16.93 8.12 36.09
C GLU A 223 15.85 7.03 36.24
N ALA A 224 16.19 6.05 37.07
CA ALA A 224 15.36 5.06 37.79
C ALA A 224 14.65 3.94 37.00
N ASP A 225 15.14 2.73 37.28
CA ASP A 225 14.48 1.43 37.18
C ASP A 225 12.94 1.50 37.26
N ALA A 226 12.34 1.13 36.14
CA ALA A 226 11.18 0.26 36.20
C ALA A 226 11.47 -0.90 35.27
N GLU A 227 11.63 -2.09 35.85
CA GLU A 227 11.61 -3.38 35.19
C GLU A 227 10.22 -3.56 34.54
N VAL A 228 9.97 -2.82 33.46
CA VAL A 228 8.77 -2.86 32.65
C VAL A 228 9.06 -3.82 31.53
N SER A 229 8.56 -5.04 31.69
CA SER A 229 8.61 -6.09 30.70
C SER A 229 8.37 -5.57 29.28
N LEU A 230 9.16 -6.10 28.35
CA LEU A 230 9.23 -5.91 26.90
C LEU A 230 7.89 -6.13 26.18
N GLU A 231 6.84 -5.37 26.50
CA GLU A 231 5.53 -5.67 25.94
C GLU A 231 5.39 -5.05 24.54
N SER A 232 5.36 -5.93 23.54
CA SER A 232 4.79 -5.77 22.19
C SER A 232 3.35 -5.19 22.14
N GLY A 233 2.77 -4.80 23.29
CA GLY A 233 1.37 -4.44 23.50
C GLY A 233 0.87 -3.13 22.87
N GLY A 234 1.76 -2.28 22.33
CA GLY A 234 1.37 -1.03 21.66
C GLY A 234 1.06 -1.19 20.17
N LEU A 235 1.78 -2.09 19.49
CA LEU A 235 1.82 -2.12 18.04
C LEU A 235 0.60 -2.80 17.42
N HIS A 236 0.05 -3.81 18.11
CA HIS A 236 -1.23 -4.39 17.75
C HIS A 236 -2.38 -3.37 17.86
N ARG A 237 -2.34 -2.46 18.84
CA ARG A 237 -3.33 -1.38 18.97
C ARG A 237 -3.18 -0.37 17.86
N ALA A 238 -1.95 0.01 17.50
CA ALA A 238 -1.70 0.88 16.36
C ALA A 238 -2.27 0.27 15.07
N ALA A 239 -2.00 -1.01 14.80
CA ALA A 239 -2.57 -1.74 13.68
C ALA A 239 -4.12 -1.75 13.72
N GLY A 240 -4.71 -1.97 14.90
CA GLY A 240 -6.14 -1.92 15.12
C GLY A 240 -6.75 -0.54 14.84
N VAL A 241 -6.18 0.53 15.39
CA VAL A 241 -6.65 1.91 15.15
C VAL A 241 -6.54 2.28 13.67
N LEU A 242 -5.42 1.95 13.03
CA LEU A 242 -5.21 2.18 11.60
C LEU A 242 -6.21 1.40 10.73
N GLY A 243 -6.42 0.13 11.06
CA GLY A 243 -7.43 -0.71 10.42
C GLY A 243 -8.84 -0.14 10.59
N LEU A 244 -9.17 0.34 11.78
CA LEU A 244 -10.47 0.98 12.04
C LEU A 244 -10.66 2.22 11.18
N LEU A 245 -9.66 3.11 11.14
CA LEU A 245 -9.70 4.30 10.31
C LEU A 245 -9.77 3.95 8.80
N ALA A 246 -9.03 2.93 8.36
CA ALA A 246 -9.08 2.44 6.98
C ALA A 246 -10.47 1.90 6.62
N GLY A 247 -11.08 1.11 7.51
CA GLY A 247 -12.43 0.57 7.34
C GLY A 247 -13.49 1.66 7.35
N VAL A 248 -13.39 2.66 8.22
CA VAL A 248 -14.28 3.84 8.21
C VAL A 248 -14.11 4.63 6.91
N ALA A 249 -12.88 4.92 6.48
CA ALA A 249 -12.63 5.62 5.23
C ALA A 249 -13.19 4.86 4.01
N ALA A 250 -13.05 3.53 3.98
CA ALA A 250 -13.68 2.67 2.98
C ALA A 250 -15.21 2.82 2.99
N LEU A 251 -15.86 2.74 4.15
CA LEU A 251 -17.31 2.95 4.24
C LEU A 251 -17.73 4.35 3.78
N VAL A 252 -16.98 5.39 4.14
CA VAL A 252 -17.25 6.75 3.64
C VAL A 252 -17.12 6.80 2.12
N ALA A 253 -16.12 6.14 1.52
CA ALA A 253 -15.99 6.03 0.06
C ALA A 253 -17.15 5.26 -0.60
N ALA A 254 -17.77 4.32 0.11
CA ALA A 254 -18.93 3.59 -0.36
C ALA A 254 -20.16 4.50 -0.54
N PHE A 255 -20.39 5.41 0.41
CA PHE A 255 -21.60 6.24 0.46
C PHE A 255 -21.40 7.67 -0.08
N ALA A 256 -20.16 8.15 -0.16
CA ALA A 256 -19.84 9.44 -0.74
C ALA A 256 -19.95 9.42 -2.28
N ALA A 257 -20.17 10.60 -2.86
CA ALA A 257 -20.14 10.76 -4.31
C ALA A 257 -18.71 10.52 -4.81
N ASN A 258 -18.54 9.55 -5.71
CA ASN A 258 -17.25 9.30 -6.36
C ASN A 258 -17.09 10.11 -7.65
N LEU A 259 -18.20 10.41 -8.32
CA LEU A 259 -18.27 11.25 -9.51
C LEU A 259 -19.28 12.38 -9.28
N VAL A 260 -18.92 13.57 -9.74
CA VAL A 260 -19.75 14.77 -9.72
C VAL A 260 -19.91 15.26 -11.16
N TYR A 261 -21.14 15.41 -11.60
CA TYR A 261 -21.49 15.86 -12.94
C TYR A 261 -21.75 17.36 -12.93
N THR A 262 -21.16 18.10 -13.87
CA THR A 262 -21.38 19.55 -14.01
C THR A 262 -22.63 19.88 -14.81
N GLU A 263 -23.13 18.94 -15.61
CA GLU A 263 -24.32 19.11 -16.46
C GLU A 263 -25.47 18.20 -15.99
N THR A 264 -26.71 18.61 -16.24
CA THR A 264 -27.96 17.90 -15.88
C THR A 264 -28.32 16.74 -16.82
N GLY A 265 -27.36 16.21 -17.59
CA GLY A 265 -27.54 15.07 -18.48
C GLY A 265 -27.64 13.72 -17.77
N ASP A 266 -27.73 12.64 -18.57
CA ASP A 266 -27.78 11.27 -18.06
C ASP A 266 -26.56 10.95 -17.19
N ARG A 267 -26.83 10.61 -15.93
CA ARG A 267 -25.80 10.30 -14.94
C ARG A 267 -25.39 8.84 -15.07
N PHE A 268 -24.09 8.58 -15.24
CA PHE A 268 -23.59 7.20 -15.13
C PHE A 268 -23.69 6.76 -13.67
N GLY A 269 -24.31 5.60 -13.42
CA GLY A 269 -24.34 5.03 -12.08
C GLY A 269 -22.93 4.65 -11.62
N THR A 270 -22.55 5.04 -10.40
CA THR A 270 -21.33 4.51 -9.77
C THR A 270 -21.65 3.19 -9.09
N TYR A 271 -20.98 2.11 -9.49
CA TYR A 271 -21.21 0.76 -8.95
C TYR A 271 -19.99 0.17 -8.25
N GLY A 272 -18.77 0.51 -8.67
CA GLY A 272 -17.53 0.00 -8.06
C GLY A 272 -17.43 0.28 -6.56
N ASN A 273 -17.98 1.41 -6.12
CA ASN A 273 -17.98 1.83 -4.72
C ASN A 273 -18.81 0.92 -3.78
N ARG A 274 -19.74 0.11 -4.31
CA ARG A 274 -20.57 -0.78 -3.49
C ARG A 274 -19.75 -1.87 -2.81
N LEU A 275 -18.62 -2.27 -3.39
CA LEU A 275 -17.71 -3.25 -2.80
C LEU A 275 -16.98 -2.73 -1.56
N PHE A 276 -16.97 -1.40 -1.34
CA PHE A 276 -16.41 -0.86 -0.11
C PHE A 276 -17.25 -1.20 1.12
N ILE A 277 -18.54 -1.54 0.96
CA ILE A 277 -19.39 -1.96 2.09
C ILE A 277 -18.86 -3.26 2.70
N PRO A 278 -18.83 -4.40 1.98
CA PRO A 278 -18.32 -5.64 2.55
C PRO A 278 -16.84 -5.55 2.93
N CYS A 279 -16.03 -4.81 2.16
CA CYS A 279 -14.61 -4.59 2.49
C CYS A 279 -14.43 -3.83 3.81
N GLY A 280 -15.08 -2.67 3.95
CA GLY A 280 -15.00 -1.82 5.14
C GLY A 280 -15.51 -2.55 6.38
N LEU A 281 -16.66 -3.24 6.29
CA LEU A 281 -17.19 -4.03 7.40
C LEU A 281 -16.24 -5.16 7.82
N LEU A 282 -15.64 -5.88 6.86
CA LEU A 282 -14.70 -6.96 7.15
C LEU A 282 -13.42 -6.42 7.82
N VAL A 283 -12.87 -5.32 7.34
CA VAL A 283 -11.70 -4.66 7.93
C VAL A 283 -12.04 -4.17 9.35
N LEU A 284 -13.18 -3.51 9.56
CA LEU A 284 -13.61 -3.06 10.89
C LEU A 284 -13.77 -4.22 11.88
N ALA A 285 -14.41 -5.31 11.44
CA ALA A 285 -14.66 -6.48 12.27
C ALA A 285 -13.36 -7.14 12.75
N LEU A 286 -12.31 -7.14 11.93
CA LEU A 286 -11.01 -7.70 12.30
C LEU A 286 -10.08 -6.70 13.00
N ALA A 287 -10.26 -5.40 12.77
CA ALA A 287 -9.47 -4.35 13.41
C ALA A 287 -9.87 -4.11 14.88
N ALA A 288 -11.17 -4.16 15.20
CA ALA A 288 -11.66 -3.91 16.57
C ALA A 288 -11.08 -4.88 17.62
N PRO A 289 -11.01 -6.22 17.38
CA PRO A 289 -10.38 -7.16 18.30
C PRO A 289 -8.90 -6.88 18.57
N LEU A 290 -8.17 -6.26 17.62
CA LEU A 290 -6.76 -5.91 17.80
C LEU A 290 -6.54 -4.85 18.88
N LEU A 291 -7.57 -4.13 19.31
CA LEU A 291 -7.47 -3.22 20.45
C LEU A 291 -7.31 -3.99 21.78
N PHE A 292 -7.70 -5.26 21.82
CA PHE A 292 -7.64 -6.12 22.99
C PHE A 292 -6.50 -7.13 22.85
N ARG A 293 -5.51 -7.06 23.74
CA ARG A 293 -4.33 -7.93 23.71
C ARG A 293 -4.65 -9.43 23.64
N ARG A 294 -5.66 -9.87 24.38
CA ARG A 294 -6.08 -11.30 24.42
C ARG A 294 -6.58 -11.82 23.07
N ALA A 295 -7.14 -10.95 22.22
CA ALA A 295 -7.67 -11.32 20.92
C ALA A 295 -6.70 -11.01 19.78
N ALA A 296 -5.78 -10.07 19.98
CA ALA A 296 -4.86 -9.59 18.96
C ALA A 296 -4.08 -10.73 18.29
N ASP A 297 -3.51 -11.65 19.07
CA ASP A 297 -2.66 -12.73 18.55
C ASP A 297 -3.40 -13.74 17.68
N GLY A 298 -4.68 -13.96 17.97
CA GLY A 298 -5.54 -14.84 17.19
C GLY A 298 -6.05 -14.19 15.91
N VAL A 299 -6.35 -12.88 15.95
CA VAL A 299 -7.04 -12.18 14.85
C VAL A 299 -6.08 -11.55 13.85
N ARG A 300 -4.89 -11.14 14.30
CA ARG A 300 -3.92 -10.39 13.47
C ARG A 300 -3.53 -11.09 12.16
N PRO A 301 -3.29 -12.42 12.10
CA PRO A 301 -2.99 -13.08 10.82
C PRO A 301 -4.14 -12.96 9.82
N ALA A 302 -5.39 -13.05 10.27
CA ALA A 302 -6.56 -12.84 9.42
C ALA A 302 -6.63 -11.39 8.93
N PHE A 303 -6.46 -10.43 9.85
CA PHE A 303 -6.47 -9.00 9.58
C PHE A 303 -5.43 -8.61 8.52
N THR A 304 -4.19 -9.10 8.63
CA THR A 304 -3.11 -8.78 7.68
C THR A 304 -3.45 -9.17 6.24
N VAL A 305 -4.12 -10.29 6.04
CA VAL A 305 -4.52 -10.74 4.70
C VAL A 305 -5.69 -9.92 4.19
N VAL A 306 -6.68 -9.65 5.04
CA VAL A 306 -7.89 -8.89 4.69
C VAL A 306 -7.57 -7.45 4.28
N LEU A 307 -6.49 -6.85 4.77
CA LEU A 307 -6.09 -5.50 4.35
C LEU A 307 -5.86 -5.39 2.83
N ALA A 308 -5.56 -6.49 2.12
CA ALA A 308 -5.48 -6.50 0.67
C ALA A 308 -6.85 -6.32 -0.04
N ALA A 309 -7.97 -6.45 0.67
CA ALA A 309 -9.30 -6.15 0.14
C ALA A 309 -9.46 -4.65 -0.13
N VAL A 310 -8.77 -3.81 0.63
CA VAL A 310 -8.83 -2.35 0.46
C VAL A 310 -8.26 -1.91 -0.90
N PRO A 311 -7.02 -2.23 -1.29
CA PRO A 311 -6.52 -1.91 -2.62
C PRO A 311 -7.26 -2.64 -3.73
N LEU A 312 -7.79 -3.86 -3.50
CA LEU A 312 -8.66 -4.53 -4.47
C LEU A 312 -9.87 -3.68 -4.86
N VAL A 313 -10.60 -3.16 -3.87
CA VAL A 313 -11.82 -2.37 -4.10
C VAL A 313 -11.49 -0.94 -4.51
N ALA A 314 -10.49 -0.32 -3.88
CA ALA A 314 -10.09 1.03 -4.18
C ALA A 314 -9.54 1.16 -5.60
N ALA A 315 -8.69 0.23 -6.04
CA ALA A 315 -8.16 0.26 -7.40
C ALA A 315 -9.26 0.18 -8.46
N SER A 316 -10.30 -0.65 -8.23
CA SER A 316 -11.47 -0.73 -9.10
C SER A 316 -12.25 0.60 -9.15
N THR A 317 -12.55 1.19 -7.99
CA THR A 317 -13.29 2.46 -7.90
C THR A 317 -12.49 3.64 -8.48
N LEU A 318 -11.18 3.67 -8.26
CA LEU A 318 -10.28 4.67 -8.81
C LEU A 318 -10.15 4.52 -10.33
N ASP A 319 -10.09 3.30 -10.86
CA ASP A 319 -10.04 3.04 -12.30
C ASP A 319 -11.32 3.54 -13.00
N ASP A 320 -12.50 3.30 -12.40
CA ASP A 320 -13.77 3.87 -12.86
C ASP A 320 -13.72 5.40 -12.87
N ALA A 321 -13.22 6.02 -11.80
CA ALA A 321 -13.13 7.47 -11.68
C ALA A 321 -12.19 8.09 -12.72
N PHE A 322 -10.99 7.52 -12.88
CA PHE A 322 -10.01 7.97 -13.86
C PHE A 322 -10.50 7.80 -15.30
N THR A 323 -11.23 6.72 -15.58
CA THR A 323 -11.83 6.49 -16.90
C THR A 323 -12.87 7.55 -17.21
N ALA A 324 -13.75 7.85 -16.24
CA ALA A 324 -14.83 8.80 -16.42
C ALA A 324 -14.30 10.23 -16.62
N THR A 325 -13.30 10.65 -15.84
CA THR A 325 -12.72 11.99 -15.97
C THR A 325 -11.85 12.15 -17.22
N ALA A 326 -11.22 11.06 -17.69
CA ALA A 326 -10.48 11.09 -18.95
C ALA A 326 -11.41 11.14 -20.18
N ALA A 327 -12.60 10.56 -20.09
CA ALA A 327 -13.56 10.52 -21.20
C ALA A 327 -14.22 11.88 -21.46
N THR A 328 -14.44 12.72 -20.44
CA THR A 328 -15.12 14.00 -20.59
C THR A 328 -14.76 15.00 -19.48
N GLY A 329 -14.64 16.28 -19.85
CA GLY A 329 -14.45 17.38 -18.89
C GLY A 329 -15.69 17.72 -18.06
N ALA A 330 -16.87 17.16 -18.40
CA ALA A 330 -18.12 17.37 -17.67
C ALA A 330 -18.23 16.52 -16.38
N VAL A 331 -17.25 15.63 -16.14
CA VAL A 331 -17.21 14.76 -14.98
C VAL A 331 -16.00 15.13 -14.12
N ARG A 332 -16.25 15.34 -12.83
CA ARG A 332 -15.22 15.60 -11.83
C ARG A 332 -15.22 14.52 -10.77
N VAL A 333 -14.05 14.35 -10.15
CA VAL A 333 -13.87 13.45 -9.03
C VAL A 333 -14.61 14.00 -7.80
N GLY A 334 -15.41 13.15 -7.15
CA GLY A 334 -16.09 13.46 -5.90
C GLY A 334 -15.25 13.12 -4.66
N THR A 335 -15.79 13.42 -3.48
CA THR A 335 -15.11 13.21 -2.20
C THR A 335 -14.83 11.73 -1.90
N GLY A 336 -15.66 10.81 -2.42
CA GLY A 336 -15.50 9.37 -2.20
C GLY A 336 -14.17 8.82 -2.70
N VAL A 337 -13.64 9.36 -3.80
CA VAL A 337 -12.34 8.96 -4.36
C VAL A 337 -11.17 9.32 -3.44
N TRP A 338 -11.25 10.47 -2.77
CA TRP A 338 -10.24 10.85 -1.78
C TRP A 338 -10.26 9.92 -0.57
N PHE A 339 -11.45 9.53 -0.11
CA PHE A 339 -11.58 8.54 0.95
C PHE A 339 -11.14 7.13 0.52
N ALA A 340 -11.33 6.76 -0.75
CA ALA A 340 -10.78 5.53 -1.32
C ALA A 340 -9.24 5.55 -1.27
N GLY A 341 -8.60 6.64 -1.71
CA GLY A 341 -7.15 6.82 -1.60
C GLY A 341 -6.66 6.79 -0.15
N LEU A 342 -7.32 7.52 0.75
CA LEU A 342 -6.99 7.54 2.18
C LEU A 342 -7.11 6.14 2.80
N SER A 343 -8.13 5.36 2.44
CA SER A 343 -8.31 4.00 2.94
C SER A 343 -7.12 3.10 2.57
N VAL A 344 -6.59 3.21 1.34
CA VAL A 344 -5.40 2.46 0.88
C VAL A 344 -4.17 2.84 1.70
N LEU A 345 -3.94 4.13 1.93
CA LEU A 345 -2.81 4.62 2.74
C LEU A 345 -2.88 4.09 4.18
N LEU A 346 -4.05 4.19 4.80
CA LEU A 346 -4.28 3.71 6.17
C LEU A 346 -4.17 2.18 6.25
N ALA A 347 -4.68 1.45 5.26
CA ALA A 347 -4.58 -0.01 5.19
C ALA A 347 -3.11 -0.46 5.02
N ALA A 348 -2.33 0.24 4.18
CA ALA A 348 -0.91 -0.03 4.04
C ALA A 348 -0.14 0.22 5.36
N ALA A 349 -0.41 1.34 6.04
CA ALA A 349 0.16 1.61 7.35
C ALA A 349 -0.25 0.57 8.40
N ALA A 350 -1.52 0.13 8.39
CA ALA A 350 -2.02 -0.93 9.25
C ALA A 350 -1.32 -2.27 9.00
N ALA A 351 -1.05 -2.60 7.74
CA ALA A 351 -0.34 -3.82 7.35
C ALA A 351 1.10 -3.81 7.86
N VAL A 352 1.79 -2.67 7.75
CA VAL A 352 3.13 -2.48 8.30
C VAL A 352 3.13 -2.65 9.81
N ALA A 353 2.22 -1.97 10.52
CA ALA A 353 2.12 -2.09 11.98
C ALA A 353 1.80 -3.53 12.40
N ALA A 354 0.87 -4.20 11.73
CA ALA A 354 0.52 -5.60 12.02
C ALA A 354 1.69 -6.57 11.72
N GLY A 355 2.43 -6.32 10.64
CA GLY A 355 3.62 -7.10 10.27
C GLY A 355 4.75 -6.94 11.30
N LEU A 356 5.03 -5.70 11.72
CA LEU A 356 6.02 -5.41 12.76
C LEU A 356 5.60 -6.01 14.13
N ALA A 357 4.31 -5.99 14.48
CA ALA A 357 3.80 -6.67 15.67
C ALA A 357 4.02 -8.19 15.59
N GLY A 358 3.74 -8.78 14.43
CA GLY A 358 3.99 -10.22 14.20
C GLY A 358 5.47 -10.60 14.22
N ALA A 359 6.37 -9.70 13.79
CA ALA A 359 7.81 -9.91 13.88
C ALA A 359 8.29 -9.91 15.33
N ALA A 360 7.85 -8.95 16.14
CA ALA A 360 8.21 -8.87 17.55
C ALA A 360 7.81 -10.14 18.35
N GLU A 361 6.66 -10.74 18.02
CA GLU A 361 6.22 -11.98 18.67
C GLU A 361 6.96 -13.25 18.22
N ARG A 362 7.76 -13.16 17.15
CA ARG A 362 8.51 -14.31 16.62
C ARG A 362 9.84 -14.49 17.33
N ASP A 363 10.38 -13.43 17.93
CA ASP A 363 11.67 -13.45 18.62
C ASP A 363 11.64 -14.33 19.89
N ASP A 364 10.45 -14.53 20.49
CA ASP A 364 10.25 -15.36 21.68
C ASP A 364 9.96 -16.85 21.38
N VAL A 365 10.00 -17.25 20.11
CA VAL A 365 9.52 -18.56 19.67
C VAL A 365 10.64 -19.42 19.11
N ASP A 366 10.88 -20.56 19.75
CA ASP A 366 11.76 -21.61 19.19
C ASP A 366 11.22 -22.11 17.84
N VAL A 367 12.08 -22.05 16.82
CA VAL A 367 11.77 -22.38 15.41
C VAL A 367 12.42 -23.71 14.98
N SER A 368 13.08 -24.42 15.90
CA SER A 368 13.87 -25.63 15.63
C SER A 368 13.03 -26.83 15.17
N GLU A 369 11.76 -26.92 15.59
CA GLU A 369 10.82 -27.97 15.17
C GLU A 369 9.72 -27.40 14.27
N ARG A 370 9.85 -27.63 12.94
CA ARG A 370 8.81 -27.33 11.95
C ARG A 370 8.26 -28.61 11.36
N GLU A 371 7.08 -29.01 11.82
CA GLU A 371 6.34 -30.12 11.20
C GLU A 371 5.51 -29.63 10.01
N ILE A 372 5.74 -30.21 8.84
CA ILE A 372 4.93 -29.96 7.65
C ILE A 372 3.65 -30.80 7.74
N ASN A 373 2.50 -30.14 7.75
CA ASN A 373 1.22 -30.82 7.81
C ASN A 373 0.76 -31.30 6.41
N LEU A 374 1.04 -32.56 6.10
CA LEU A 374 0.66 -33.18 4.82
C LEU A 374 -0.86 -33.17 4.54
N ALA A 375 -1.72 -33.13 5.56
CA ALA A 375 -3.17 -33.09 5.35
C ALA A 375 -3.67 -31.73 4.86
N LEU A 376 -2.89 -30.66 5.02
CA LEU A 376 -3.19 -29.35 4.46
C LEU A 376 -2.81 -29.22 2.98
N VAL A 377 -1.91 -30.08 2.46
CA VAL A 377 -1.36 -29.94 1.11
C VAL A 377 -2.44 -29.91 0.03
N GLY A 378 -3.41 -30.83 0.08
CA GLY A 378 -4.50 -30.91 -0.89
C GLY A 378 -5.36 -29.64 -0.92
N PRO A 379 -6.01 -29.26 0.20
CA PRO A 379 -6.82 -28.04 0.28
C PRO A 379 -6.04 -26.75 -0.02
N LEU A 380 -4.77 -26.65 0.41
CA LEU A 380 -3.91 -25.49 0.13
C LEU A 380 -3.56 -25.39 -1.36
N ALA A 381 -3.19 -26.51 -2.00
CA ALA A 381 -2.90 -26.54 -3.43
C ALA A 381 -4.13 -26.13 -4.26
N ALA A 382 -5.31 -26.64 -3.90
CA ALA A 382 -6.58 -26.25 -4.54
C ALA A 382 -6.88 -24.76 -4.32
N ALA A 383 -6.74 -24.26 -3.10
CA ALA A 383 -6.97 -22.84 -2.78
C ALA A 383 -6.02 -21.91 -3.56
N GLY A 384 -4.73 -22.25 -3.64
CA GLY A 384 -3.74 -21.48 -4.41
C GLY A 384 -4.07 -21.45 -5.90
N LEU A 385 -4.42 -22.61 -6.50
CA LEU A 385 -4.81 -22.68 -7.90
C LEU A 385 -6.09 -21.90 -8.19
N PHE A 386 -7.12 -22.05 -7.34
CA PHE A 386 -8.37 -21.30 -7.50
C PHE A 386 -8.19 -19.80 -7.27
N ALA A 387 -7.28 -19.37 -6.39
CA ALA A 387 -6.98 -17.95 -6.21
C ALA A 387 -6.49 -17.31 -7.52
N ILE A 388 -5.60 -17.98 -8.26
CA ILE A 388 -5.10 -17.50 -9.56
C ILE A 388 -6.26 -17.31 -10.54
N GLY A 389 -7.21 -18.25 -10.61
CA GLY A 389 -8.39 -18.11 -11.47
C GLY A 389 -9.40 -17.07 -10.97
N ALA A 390 -9.61 -16.97 -9.66
CA ALA A 390 -10.57 -16.04 -9.04
C ALA A 390 -10.22 -14.56 -9.27
N PHE A 391 -8.92 -14.23 -9.29
CA PHE A 391 -8.43 -12.88 -9.54
C PHE A 391 -7.95 -12.66 -10.98
N GLY A 392 -7.58 -13.72 -11.70
CA GLY A 392 -7.12 -13.65 -13.08
C GLY A 392 -8.23 -13.60 -14.13
N LEU A 393 -9.38 -14.22 -13.85
CA LEU A 393 -10.52 -14.28 -14.77
C LEU A 393 -11.52 -13.12 -14.51
N PRO A 394 -12.39 -12.81 -15.49
CA PRO A 394 -13.45 -11.82 -15.31
C PRO A 394 -14.56 -12.32 -14.38
N ALA A 395 -14.95 -11.49 -13.40
CA ALA A 395 -16.07 -11.76 -12.48
C ALA A 395 -17.44 -11.36 -13.06
N VAL A 396 -17.48 -10.37 -13.95
CA VAL A 396 -18.69 -9.91 -14.64
C VAL A 396 -18.45 -9.99 -16.15
N LYS A 397 -19.44 -10.49 -16.89
CA LYS A 397 -19.46 -10.49 -18.35
C LYS A 397 -20.72 -9.80 -18.85
N ALA A 398 -20.59 -8.98 -19.88
CA ALA A 398 -21.72 -8.39 -20.60
C ALA A 398 -21.31 -8.13 -22.06
N PRO A 399 -22.25 -8.05 -23.00
CA PRO A 399 -21.95 -7.65 -24.37
C PRO A 399 -21.21 -6.29 -24.42
N GLY A 400 -20.06 -6.23 -25.10
CA GLY A 400 -19.26 -5.00 -25.22
C GLY A 400 -18.47 -4.59 -23.97
N LEU A 401 -18.60 -5.32 -22.84
CA LEU A 401 -17.81 -5.06 -21.64
C LEU A 401 -16.46 -5.76 -21.72
N VAL A 402 -15.38 -4.99 -21.70
CA VAL A 402 -14.01 -5.47 -21.48
C VAL A 402 -13.63 -5.20 -20.02
N PRO A 403 -13.80 -6.17 -19.11
CA PRO A 403 -13.47 -5.96 -17.70
C PRO A 403 -11.94 -5.93 -17.50
N PRO A 404 -11.45 -5.14 -16.54
CA PRO A 404 -10.05 -5.18 -16.17
C PRO A 404 -9.67 -6.57 -15.64
N GLY A 405 -8.49 -7.05 -15.99
CA GLY A 405 -8.00 -8.37 -15.62
C GLY A 405 -6.47 -8.42 -15.54
N ILE A 406 -5.94 -9.47 -14.91
CA ILE A 406 -4.49 -9.69 -14.82
C ILE A 406 -3.92 -10.17 -16.16
N TRP A 407 -4.69 -10.95 -16.92
CA TRP A 407 -4.25 -11.59 -18.17
C TRP A 407 -4.81 -10.95 -19.45
N THR A 408 -5.71 -9.97 -19.30
CA THR A 408 -6.43 -9.34 -20.41
C THR A 408 -6.05 -7.86 -20.47
N GLU A 409 -6.98 -6.98 -20.07
CA GLU A 409 -6.82 -5.53 -20.09
C GLU A 409 -6.21 -5.08 -18.76
N PHE A 410 -4.88 -5.00 -18.69
CA PHE A 410 -4.18 -4.67 -17.46
C PHE A 410 -4.28 -3.17 -17.16
N ARG A 411 -5.08 -2.83 -16.15
CA ARG A 411 -5.43 -1.46 -15.76
C ARG A 411 -5.13 -1.22 -14.29
N LEU A 412 -5.54 -0.06 -13.76
CA LEU A 412 -5.39 0.22 -12.35
C LEU A 412 -6.10 -0.84 -11.48
N ALA A 413 -7.33 -1.22 -11.83
CA ALA A 413 -8.06 -2.28 -11.13
C ALA A 413 -7.30 -3.62 -11.12
N SER A 414 -6.49 -3.91 -12.15
CA SER A 414 -5.67 -5.12 -12.24
C SER A 414 -4.57 -5.18 -11.18
N TRP A 415 -4.04 -4.05 -10.72
CA TRP A 415 -3.13 -4.00 -9.58
C TRP A 415 -3.82 -4.43 -8.28
N GLY A 416 -5.06 -4.01 -8.08
CA GLY A 416 -5.88 -4.46 -6.94
C GLY A 416 -6.12 -5.97 -6.97
N LEU A 417 -6.44 -6.52 -8.15
CA LEU A 417 -6.58 -7.96 -8.37
C LEU A 417 -5.28 -8.71 -8.09
N LEU A 418 -4.15 -8.21 -8.60
CA LEU A 418 -2.83 -8.81 -8.42
C LEU A 418 -2.42 -8.82 -6.94
N LEU A 419 -2.58 -7.70 -6.23
CA LEU A 419 -2.26 -7.61 -4.80
C LEU A 419 -3.11 -8.57 -3.97
N ALA A 420 -4.41 -8.68 -4.26
CA ALA A 420 -5.29 -9.63 -3.58
C ALA A 420 -4.89 -11.09 -3.87
N ALA A 421 -4.57 -11.42 -5.13
CA ALA A 421 -4.10 -12.74 -5.52
C ALA A 421 -2.81 -13.12 -4.78
N LEU A 422 -1.83 -12.20 -4.77
CA LEU A 422 -0.56 -12.39 -4.07
C LEU A 422 -0.76 -12.55 -2.56
N ALA A 423 -1.67 -11.77 -1.95
CA ALA A 423 -1.98 -11.90 -0.53
C ALA A 423 -2.57 -13.27 -0.20
N VAL A 424 -3.48 -13.80 -1.03
CA VAL A 424 -4.05 -15.15 -0.84
C VAL A 424 -3.00 -16.23 -1.07
N VAL A 425 -2.17 -16.12 -2.11
CA VAL A 425 -1.09 -17.10 -2.39
C VAL A 425 -0.05 -17.10 -1.27
N ALA A 426 0.38 -15.92 -0.81
CA ALA A 426 1.27 -15.78 0.33
C ALA A 426 0.64 -16.37 1.59
N ALA A 427 -0.66 -16.16 1.80
CA ALA A 427 -1.37 -16.74 2.91
C ALA A 427 -1.36 -18.28 2.84
N VAL A 428 -1.72 -18.87 1.70
CA VAL A 428 -1.69 -20.31 1.48
C VAL A 428 -0.29 -20.90 1.74
N ALA A 429 0.77 -20.24 1.24
CA ALA A 429 2.15 -20.68 1.44
C ALA A 429 2.58 -20.58 2.92
N LEU A 430 2.26 -19.47 3.59
CA LEU A 430 2.59 -19.26 5.01
C LEU A 430 1.80 -20.18 5.93
N ALA A 431 0.56 -20.54 5.58
CA ALA A 431 -0.28 -21.45 6.36
C ALA A 431 0.36 -22.84 6.50
N ALA A 432 1.02 -23.33 5.45
CA ALA A 432 1.72 -24.62 5.48
C ALA A 432 2.88 -24.67 6.50
N LEU A 433 3.44 -23.52 6.83
CA LEU A 433 4.59 -23.36 7.73
C LEU A 433 4.19 -22.79 9.11
N SER A 434 2.90 -22.57 9.33
CA SER A 434 2.38 -21.89 10.52
C SER A 434 1.76 -22.85 11.52
N ARG A 435 1.77 -22.46 12.80
CA ARG A 435 1.05 -23.19 13.85
C ARG A 435 -0.44 -23.29 13.53
N PRO A 436 -1.13 -24.40 13.90
CA PRO A 436 -2.53 -24.67 13.52
C PRO A 436 -3.51 -23.51 13.70
N GLY A 437 -3.48 -22.83 14.85
CA GLY A 437 -4.35 -21.67 15.13
C GLY A 437 -4.05 -20.45 14.25
N ARG A 438 -2.76 -20.13 14.03
CA ARG A 438 -2.34 -19.01 13.17
C ARG A 438 -2.61 -19.31 11.70
N ALA A 439 -2.37 -20.54 11.26
CA ALA A 439 -2.72 -21.02 9.92
C ALA A 439 -4.22 -20.89 9.66
N GLY A 440 -5.06 -21.34 10.60
CA GLY A 440 -6.52 -21.21 10.52
C GLY A 440 -6.97 -19.75 10.40
N ALA A 441 -6.47 -18.85 11.25
CA ALA A 441 -6.81 -17.43 11.20
C ALA A 441 -6.44 -16.80 9.84
N LEU A 442 -5.24 -17.09 9.35
CA LEU A 442 -4.72 -16.54 8.11
C LEU A 442 -5.49 -17.05 6.88
N LEU A 443 -5.88 -18.34 6.85
CA LEU A 443 -6.73 -18.91 5.81
C LEU A 443 -8.17 -18.37 5.86
N LEU A 444 -8.70 -18.12 7.06
CA LEU A 444 -10.01 -17.49 7.24
C LEU A 444 -10.01 -16.03 6.75
N GLY A 445 -8.93 -15.29 7.00
CA GLY A 445 -8.73 -13.94 6.44
C GLY A 445 -8.67 -13.97 4.92
N ALA A 446 -7.95 -14.93 4.33
CA ALA A 446 -7.93 -15.14 2.88
C ALA A 446 -9.33 -15.47 2.33
N ALA A 447 -10.12 -16.31 3.02
CA ALA A 447 -11.49 -16.62 2.63
C ALA A 447 -12.38 -15.36 2.65
N GLY A 448 -12.22 -14.48 3.66
CA GLY A 448 -12.91 -13.20 3.72
C GLY A 448 -12.55 -12.28 2.54
N LEU A 449 -11.26 -12.16 2.22
CA LEU A 449 -10.77 -11.40 1.06
C LEU A 449 -11.37 -11.92 -0.26
N VAL A 450 -11.34 -13.23 -0.50
CA VAL A 450 -11.96 -13.83 -1.69
C VAL A 450 -13.48 -13.67 -1.65
N GLY A 451 -14.10 -13.68 -0.46
CA GLY A 451 -15.52 -13.37 -0.28
C GLY A 451 -15.90 -11.97 -0.80
N VAL A 452 -15.06 -10.96 -0.57
CA VAL A 452 -15.26 -9.62 -1.17
C VAL A 452 -15.24 -9.70 -2.71
N ARG A 453 -14.34 -10.50 -3.29
CA ARG A 453 -14.30 -10.74 -4.75
C ARG A 453 -15.54 -11.46 -5.27
N VAL A 454 -16.08 -12.43 -4.52
CA VAL A 454 -17.36 -13.11 -4.88
C VAL A 454 -18.51 -12.11 -4.95
N LEU A 455 -18.53 -11.12 -4.05
CA LEU A 455 -19.59 -10.11 -3.98
C LEU A 455 -19.54 -9.07 -5.11
N GLU A 456 -18.52 -9.07 -5.96
CA GLU A 456 -18.43 -8.15 -7.09
C GLU A 456 -19.62 -8.28 -8.04
N PHE A 457 -19.89 -9.49 -8.54
CA PHE A 457 -21.01 -9.69 -9.46
C PHE A 457 -22.36 -9.22 -8.88
N PRO A 458 -22.83 -9.70 -7.71
CA PRO A 458 -24.15 -9.30 -7.20
C PRO A 458 -24.25 -7.81 -6.83
N LEU A 459 -23.15 -7.18 -6.43
CA LEU A 459 -23.18 -5.76 -6.03
C LEU A 459 -23.00 -4.81 -7.22
N THR A 460 -22.26 -5.22 -8.25
CA THR A 460 -21.89 -4.36 -9.40
C THR A 460 -22.54 -4.76 -10.72
N SER A 461 -23.39 -5.79 -10.77
CA SER A 461 -24.04 -6.25 -12.02
C SER A 461 -24.85 -5.17 -12.71
N GLY A 462 -25.47 -4.26 -11.95
CA GLY A 462 -26.24 -3.13 -12.50
C GLY A 462 -25.43 -2.11 -13.30
N ARG A 463 -24.10 -2.24 -13.38
CA ARG A 463 -23.23 -1.32 -14.10
C ARG A 463 -23.26 -1.48 -15.63
N VAL A 464 -23.71 -2.63 -16.13
CA VAL A 464 -23.88 -2.88 -17.57
C VAL A 464 -25.12 -3.73 -17.80
N ASP A 465 -25.92 -3.36 -18.80
CA ASP A 465 -27.08 -4.14 -19.22
C ASP A 465 -26.67 -5.53 -19.73
N GLY A 466 -27.46 -6.55 -19.38
CA GLY A 466 -27.16 -7.94 -19.74
C GLY A 466 -25.97 -8.54 -18.98
N ALA A 467 -25.59 -7.98 -17.83
CA ALA A 467 -24.54 -8.54 -16.98
C ALA A 467 -24.88 -9.97 -16.50
N THR A 468 -23.93 -10.88 -16.71
CA THR A 468 -23.98 -12.29 -16.30
C THR A 468 -22.74 -12.63 -15.46
N PRO A 469 -22.83 -13.65 -14.58
CA PRO A 469 -21.69 -14.06 -13.76
C PRO A 469 -20.57 -14.62 -14.63
N GLY A 470 -19.37 -14.05 -14.48
CA GLY A 470 -18.17 -14.53 -15.15
C GLY A 470 -17.60 -15.79 -14.49
N GLN A 471 -16.60 -16.41 -15.13
CA GLN A 471 -15.95 -17.62 -14.62
C GLN A 471 -15.30 -17.39 -13.25
N ALA A 472 -14.78 -16.18 -13.02
CA ALA A 472 -14.09 -15.87 -11.78
C ALA A 472 -15.00 -15.95 -10.55
N MET A 473 -16.31 -15.69 -10.69
CA MET A 473 -17.25 -15.81 -9.58
C MET A 473 -17.32 -17.25 -9.07
N TRP A 474 -17.45 -18.22 -9.98
CA TRP A 474 -17.53 -19.64 -9.64
C TRP A 474 -16.21 -20.16 -9.10
N VAL A 475 -15.09 -19.74 -9.69
CA VAL A 475 -13.75 -20.11 -9.20
C VAL A 475 -13.46 -19.47 -7.83
N ALA A 476 -13.92 -18.24 -7.59
CA ALA A 476 -13.81 -17.58 -6.29
C ALA A 476 -14.64 -18.29 -5.22
N LEU A 477 -15.86 -18.75 -5.53
CA LEU A 477 -16.65 -19.58 -4.63
C LEU A 477 -15.94 -20.89 -4.28
N ALA A 478 -15.36 -21.58 -5.27
CA ALA A 478 -14.55 -22.77 -5.04
C ALA A 478 -13.30 -22.48 -4.20
N CYS A 479 -12.66 -21.33 -4.42
CA CYS A 479 -11.52 -20.86 -3.61
C CYS A 479 -11.92 -20.62 -2.15
N VAL A 480 -13.03 -19.94 -1.90
CA VAL A 480 -13.58 -19.75 -0.54
C VAL A 480 -13.84 -21.11 0.12
N ALA A 481 -14.49 -22.04 -0.57
CA ALA A 481 -14.74 -23.38 -0.04
C ALA A 481 -13.44 -24.11 0.32
N ALA A 482 -12.42 -24.08 -0.56
CA ALA A 482 -11.12 -24.69 -0.30
C ALA A 482 -10.41 -24.06 0.90
N LEU A 483 -10.43 -22.73 1.03
CA LEU A 483 -9.85 -22.00 2.16
C LEU A 483 -10.56 -22.29 3.49
N VAL A 484 -11.90 -22.41 3.47
CA VAL A 484 -12.69 -22.78 4.66
C VAL A 484 -12.39 -24.23 5.07
N VAL A 485 -12.31 -25.16 4.12
CA VAL A 485 -11.89 -26.55 4.39
C VAL A 485 -10.48 -26.60 4.97
N ALA A 486 -9.53 -25.89 4.37
CA ALA A 486 -8.16 -25.79 4.90
C ALA A 486 -8.13 -25.21 6.32
N THR A 487 -8.97 -24.20 6.59
CA THR A 487 -9.13 -23.62 7.93
C THR A 487 -9.64 -24.66 8.93
N MET A 488 -10.70 -25.41 8.58
CA MET A 488 -11.26 -26.46 9.46
C MET A 488 -10.24 -27.56 9.74
N VAL A 489 -9.46 -27.99 8.75
CA VAL A 489 -8.39 -28.99 8.91
C VAL A 489 -7.27 -28.46 9.82
N ALA A 490 -6.87 -27.21 9.63
CA ALA A 490 -5.86 -26.58 10.47
C ALA A 490 -6.33 -26.49 11.94
N VAL A 491 -7.54 -25.97 12.19
CA VAL A 491 -8.06 -25.79 13.56
C VAL A 491 -8.43 -27.12 14.22
N GLY A 492 -8.97 -28.08 13.47
CA GLY A 492 -9.38 -29.39 13.99
C GLY A 492 -8.21 -30.16 14.62
N ARG A 493 -7.01 -30.01 14.10
CA ARG A 493 -5.79 -30.59 14.68
C ARG A 493 -5.20 -29.82 15.86
N ALA A 494 -5.61 -28.58 16.09
CA ALA A 494 -5.21 -27.88 17.31
C ALA A 494 -5.90 -28.45 18.56
N ARG A 495 -6.96 -29.25 18.38
CA ARG A 495 -7.78 -29.83 19.45
C ARG A 495 -7.55 -31.32 19.67
N ALA A 496 -6.86 -31.98 18.74
CA ALA A 496 -6.47 -33.39 18.81
C ALA A 496 -5.04 -33.47 19.36
#